data_AF-T1EJS9-F1
#
_entry.id   AF-T1EJS9-F1
#
_cell.length_a   1.000
_cell.length_b   1.000
_cell.length_c   1.000
_cell.angle_alpha   90.00
_cell.angle_beta   90.00
_cell.angle_gamma   90.00
#
_symmetry.space_group_name_H-M   'P 1'
#
loop_
_entity.id
_entity.type
_entity.pdbx_description
1 polymer ?
#
loop_
_entity_poly.entity_id
_entity_poly.type
_entity_poly.pdbx_seq_one_letter_code
_entity_poly.pdbx_strand_id
1 'polypeptide(L)'
;GVKKWSDCSEYDGTYMGEVRHGFGRQKWNDKEMYVGEFCNDHFHGFGIYRWQNGNFHVGTFYMDEKEGCGLALEGNKSCFIGIYRFNVENGPGIKLLLTPDHKDIEEFDIGLWFGKKLARMCAKVK
;
A
#
# COMPACT_ATOMS: atom_id res chain seq x y z
N GLY A 1 -16.65 -11.05 12.69
CA GLY A 1 -16.92 -12.49 12.50
C GLY A 1 -15.71 -13.11 11.83
N VAL A 2 -15.44 -14.39 12.11
CA VAL A 2 -14.27 -15.10 11.57
C VAL A 2 -14.73 -16.13 10.54
N LYS A 3 -14.15 -16.10 9.34
CA LYS A 3 -14.33 -17.11 8.30
C LYS A 3 -12.98 -17.72 7.96
N LYS A 4 -12.93 -19.05 7.96
CA LYS A 4 -11.74 -19.84 7.62
C LYS A 4 -12.06 -20.72 6.43
N TRP A 5 -11.14 -20.83 5.49
CA TRP A 5 -11.27 -21.69 4.32
C TRP A 5 -10.33 -22.89 4.40
N SER A 6 -10.60 -23.91 3.60
CA SER A 6 -9.82 -25.15 3.56
C SER A 6 -8.39 -24.95 3.06
N ASP A 7 -8.13 -23.85 2.35
CA ASP A 7 -6.81 -23.47 1.84
C ASP A 7 -5.94 -22.77 2.90
N CYS A 8 -6.41 -22.69 4.16
CA CYS A 8 -5.79 -21.97 5.27
C CYS A 8 -5.87 -20.44 5.19
N SER A 9 -6.64 -19.85 4.26
CA SER A 9 -6.97 -18.43 4.33
C SER A 9 -7.96 -18.15 5.46
N GLU A 10 -7.92 -16.93 5.99
CA GLU A 10 -8.75 -16.48 7.11
C GLU A 10 -9.14 -15.01 6.92
N TYR A 11 -10.40 -14.71 7.20
CA TYR A 11 -10.90 -13.36 7.36
C TYR A 11 -11.45 -13.20 8.76
N ASP A 12 -11.02 -12.14 9.42
CA ASP A 12 -11.53 -11.70 10.72
C ASP A 12 -11.95 -10.24 10.62
N GLY A 13 -13.25 -9.98 10.57
CA GLY A 13 -13.76 -8.62 10.37
C GLY A 13 -15.28 -8.53 10.28
N THR A 14 -15.77 -7.35 9.92
CA THR A 14 -17.20 -7.08 9.78
C THR A 14 -17.72 -7.50 8.40
N TYR A 15 -19.04 -7.76 8.35
CA TYR A 15 -19.78 -8.16 7.16
C TYR A 15 -21.06 -7.32 7.05
N MET A 16 -21.52 -7.10 5.83
CA MET A 16 -22.84 -6.55 5.54
C MET A 16 -23.57 -7.55 4.64
N GLY A 17 -24.47 -8.35 5.23
CA GLY A 17 -24.97 -9.56 4.57
C GLY A 17 -23.85 -10.60 4.43
N GLU A 18 -23.64 -11.10 3.21
CA GLU A 18 -22.64 -12.12 2.90
C GLU A 18 -21.28 -11.56 2.44
N VAL A 19 -21.19 -10.23 2.27
CA VAL A 19 -19.98 -9.56 1.76
C VAL A 19 -19.18 -8.92 2.89
N ARG A 20 -17.86 -8.92 2.79
CA ARG A 20 -16.96 -8.21 3.71
C ARG A 20 -17.21 -6.70 3.57
N HIS A 21 -17.42 -6.04 4.70
CA HIS A 21 -17.72 -4.62 4.74
C HIS A 21 -17.34 -4.04 6.11
N GLY A 22 -16.76 -2.84 6.15
CA GLY A 22 -16.19 -2.24 7.37
C GLY A 22 -14.77 -2.75 7.65
N PHE A 23 -14.30 -2.70 8.89
CA PHE A 23 -12.92 -3.06 9.21
C PHE A 23 -12.72 -4.58 9.29
N GLY A 24 -11.60 -5.06 8.74
CA GLY A 24 -11.26 -6.48 8.80
C GLY A 24 -9.78 -6.76 8.54
N ARG A 25 -9.41 -8.01 8.80
CA ARG A 25 -8.12 -8.60 8.49
C ARG A 25 -8.31 -9.82 7.62
N GLN A 26 -7.75 -9.78 6.42
CA GLN A 26 -7.65 -10.92 5.52
C GLN A 26 -6.21 -11.45 5.55
N LYS A 27 -6.07 -12.76 5.74
CA LYS A 27 -4.82 -13.50 5.58
C LYS A 27 -5.01 -14.54 4.48
N TRP A 28 -4.06 -14.63 3.58
CA TRP A 28 -4.01 -15.69 2.57
C TRP A 28 -2.93 -16.71 2.94
N ASN A 29 -2.99 -17.87 2.28
CA ASN A 29 -2.11 -19.00 2.56
C ASN A 29 -0.68 -18.81 2.06
N ASP A 30 -0.50 -17.92 1.09
CA ASP A 30 0.76 -17.47 0.51
C ASP A 30 1.52 -16.47 1.37
N LYS A 31 1.01 -16.18 2.58
CA LYS A 31 1.51 -15.20 3.57
C LYS A 31 1.19 -13.75 3.23
N GLU A 32 0.36 -13.49 2.23
CA GLU A 32 -0.22 -12.17 2.04
C GLU A 32 -1.16 -11.82 3.18
N MET A 33 -1.26 -10.52 3.48
CA MET A 33 -2.14 -10.02 4.52
C MET A 33 -2.62 -8.61 4.20
N TYR A 34 -3.93 -8.38 4.35
CA TYR A 34 -4.54 -7.08 4.34
C TYR A 34 -5.20 -6.81 5.70
N VAL A 35 -5.00 -5.61 6.24
CA VAL A 35 -5.67 -5.11 7.44
C VAL A 35 -6.18 -3.71 7.12
N GLY A 36 -7.49 -3.50 7.13
CA GLY A 36 -8.05 -2.21 6.75
C GLY A 36 -9.55 -2.26 6.55
N GLU A 37 -10.06 -1.24 5.87
CA GLU A 37 -11.48 -1.15 5.57
C GLU A 37 -11.84 -1.95 4.30
N PHE A 38 -13.04 -2.51 4.31
CA PHE A 38 -13.63 -3.24 3.20
C PHE A 38 -14.94 -2.57 2.79
N CYS A 39 -15.21 -2.56 1.49
CA CYS A 39 -16.49 -2.16 0.94
C CYS A 39 -16.89 -3.13 -0.17
N ASN A 40 -17.96 -3.91 0.07
CA ASN A 40 -18.47 -4.91 -0.88
C ASN A 40 -17.39 -5.87 -1.35
N ASP A 41 -16.70 -6.52 -0.40
CA ASP A 41 -15.57 -7.43 -0.63
C ASP A 41 -14.28 -6.81 -1.19
N HIS A 42 -14.26 -5.53 -1.53
CA HIS A 42 -13.05 -4.85 -1.97
C HIS A 42 -12.31 -4.17 -0.82
N PHE A 43 -10.98 -4.09 -0.89
CA PHE A 43 -10.22 -3.16 -0.04
C PHE A 43 -10.64 -1.74 -0.36
N HIS A 44 -10.87 -0.97 0.69
CA HIS A 44 -11.35 0.40 0.61
C HIS A 44 -10.78 1.22 1.76
N GLY A 45 -10.89 2.55 1.68
CA GLY A 45 -10.48 3.42 2.79
C GLY A 45 -9.02 3.21 3.17
N PHE A 46 -8.68 3.37 4.44
CA PHE A 46 -7.32 3.16 4.92
C PHE A 46 -7.02 1.68 5.17
N GLY A 47 -5.83 1.22 4.77
CA GLY A 47 -5.38 -0.14 5.04
C GLY A 47 -3.88 -0.34 4.93
N ILE A 48 -3.46 -1.53 5.35
CA ILE A 48 -2.11 -2.05 5.24
C ILE A 48 -2.20 -3.33 4.44
N TYR A 49 -1.54 -3.36 3.27
CA TYR A 49 -1.40 -4.58 2.48
C TYR A 49 0.07 -5.00 2.44
N ARG A 50 0.33 -6.25 2.82
CA ARG A 50 1.63 -6.91 2.68
C ARG A 50 1.53 -8.02 1.65
N TRP A 51 2.37 -7.92 0.62
CA TRP A 51 2.50 -8.94 -0.43
C TRP A 51 3.44 -10.05 0.00
N GLN A 52 3.36 -11.19 -0.69
CA GLN A 52 4.16 -12.38 -0.40
C GLN A 52 5.66 -12.10 -0.52
N ASN A 53 6.05 -11.23 -1.45
CA ASN A 53 7.44 -10.86 -1.70
C ASN A 53 8.03 -9.91 -0.64
N GLY A 54 7.27 -9.55 0.40
CA GLY A 54 7.70 -8.64 1.46
C GLY A 54 7.50 -7.16 1.15
N ASN A 55 7.05 -6.80 -0.05
CA ASN A 55 6.56 -5.45 -0.31
C ASN A 55 5.37 -5.15 0.61
N PHE A 56 5.19 -3.89 0.94
CA PHE A 56 3.99 -3.46 1.66
C PHE A 56 3.53 -2.08 1.23
N HIS A 57 2.28 -1.79 1.52
CA HIS A 57 1.68 -0.49 1.34
C HIS A 57 0.84 -0.16 2.57
N VAL A 58 1.01 1.04 3.09
CA VAL A 58 0.18 1.65 4.13
C VAL A 58 -0.41 2.92 3.55
N GLY A 59 -1.72 2.98 3.40
CA GLY A 59 -2.35 4.09 2.71
C GLY A 59 -3.80 3.82 2.38
N THR A 60 -4.33 4.62 1.46
CA THR A 60 -5.71 4.53 1.04
C THR A 60 -5.90 3.61 -0.17
N PHE A 61 -7.03 2.90 -0.17
CA PHE A 61 -7.46 1.98 -1.20
C PHE A 61 -8.83 2.38 -1.73
N TYR A 62 -9.06 2.12 -3.02
CA TYR A 62 -10.36 2.23 -3.65
C TYR A 62 -10.53 1.05 -4.62
N MET A 63 -11.49 0.16 -4.32
CA MET A 63 -11.80 -0.99 -5.17
C MET A 63 -10.58 -1.89 -5.42
N ASP A 64 -9.89 -2.29 -4.35
CA ASP A 64 -8.64 -3.09 -4.35
C ASP A 64 -7.38 -2.37 -4.85
N GLU A 65 -7.50 -1.15 -5.37
CA GLU A 65 -6.38 -0.39 -5.91
C GLU A 65 -5.83 0.61 -4.88
N LYS A 66 -4.51 0.83 -4.88
CA LYS A 66 -3.92 1.99 -4.16
C LYS A 66 -4.43 3.27 -4.82
N GLU A 67 -5.06 4.13 -4.03
CA GLU A 67 -5.68 5.36 -4.50
C GLU A 67 -5.61 6.39 -3.36
N GLY A 68 -5.05 7.58 -3.62
CA GLY A 68 -4.84 8.60 -2.60
C GLY A 68 -3.48 8.52 -1.92
N CYS A 69 -3.37 8.91 -0.65
CA CYS A 69 -2.08 9.02 0.03
C CYS A 69 -1.59 7.67 0.57
N GLY A 70 -0.29 7.43 0.51
CA GLY A 70 0.29 6.25 1.15
C GLY A 70 1.82 6.19 1.11
N LEU A 71 2.33 5.20 1.82
CA LEU A 71 3.72 4.78 1.88
C LEU A 71 3.79 3.36 1.32
N ALA A 72 4.67 3.08 0.36
CA ALA A 72 4.98 1.72 -0.06
C ALA A 72 6.47 1.42 0.04
N LEU A 73 6.80 0.18 0.44
CA LEU A 73 8.13 -0.40 0.29
C LEU A 73 8.11 -1.38 -0.89
N GLU A 74 9.04 -1.18 -1.81
CA GLU A 74 9.18 -1.99 -3.02
C GLU A 74 10.56 -2.64 -3.09
N GLY A 75 10.56 -3.94 -3.38
CA GLY A 75 11.78 -4.73 -3.59
C GLY A 75 12.69 -4.78 -2.36
N ASN A 76 12.16 -4.43 -1.17
CA ASN A 76 12.93 -4.27 0.05
C ASN A 76 14.14 -3.31 -0.14
N LYS A 77 13.97 -2.28 -0.98
CA LYS A 77 15.05 -1.37 -1.40
C LYS A 77 14.60 0.08 -1.47
N SER A 78 13.38 0.32 -1.93
CA SER A 78 12.89 1.69 -2.14
C SER A 78 11.58 1.94 -1.43
N CYS A 79 11.46 3.08 -0.78
CA CYS A 79 10.20 3.58 -0.23
C CYS A 79 9.65 4.70 -1.11
N PHE A 80 8.34 4.70 -1.36
CA PHE A 80 7.65 5.84 -1.93
C PHE A 80 6.60 6.36 -0.95
N ILE A 81 6.65 7.66 -0.66
CA ILE A 81 5.67 8.37 0.16
C ILE A 81 5.03 9.43 -0.72
N GLY A 82 3.74 9.33 -0.98
CA GLY A 82 3.07 10.30 -1.84
C GLY A 82 1.67 9.89 -2.21
N ILE A 83 1.21 10.42 -3.33
CA ILE A 83 -0.11 10.17 -3.87
C ILE A 83 -0.04 9.04 -4.91
N TYR A 84 -1.03 8.16 -4.87
CA TYR A 84 -1.27 7.08 -5.82
C TYR A 84 -2.57 7.33 -6.56
N ARG A 85 -2.62 6.88 -7.81
CA ARG A 85 -3.84 6.79 -8.61
C ARG A 85 -3.78 5.55 -9.47
N PHE A 86 -4.81 4.69 -9.46
CA PHE A 86 -4.82 3.44 -10.21
C PHE A 86 -3.53 2.61 -10.00
N ASN A 87 -3.13 2.41 -8.74
CA ASN A 87 -1.92 1.69 -8.33
C ASN A 87 -0.56 2.33 -8.69
N VAL A 88 -0.52 3.50 -9.33
CA VAL A 88 0.74 4.16 -9.73
C VAL A 88 0.99 5.46 -8.97
N GLU A 89 2.27 5.76 -8.72
CA GLU A 89 2.74 7.05 -8.18
C GLU A 89 2.18 8.21 -9.03
N ASN A 90 1.38 9.11 -8.46
CA ASN A 90 0.67 10.14 -9.22
C ASN A 90 0.48 11.44 -8.41
N GLY A 91 1.23 12.48 -8.72
CA GLY A 91 1.22 13.75 -8.00
C GLY A 91 2.42 13.92 -7.06
N PRO A 92 2.32 14.75 -6.02
CA PRO A 92 3.43 15.00 -5.10
C PRO A 92 3.90 13.73 -4.39
N GLY A 93 5.22 13.55 -4.32
CA GLY A 93 5.79 12.42 -3.58
C GLY A 93 7.30 12.49 -3.44
N ILE A 94 7.80 11.66 -2.51
CA ILE A 94 9.19 11.44 -2.20
C ILE A 94 9.50 9.96 -2.42
N LYS A 95 10.49 9.66 -3.27
CA LYS A 95 11.04 8.31 -3.42
C LYS A 95 12.39 8.26 -2.71
N LEU A 96 12.56 7.28 -1.82
CA LEU A 96 13.76 7.04 -1.05
C LEU A 96 14.37 5.73 -1.52
N LEU A 97 15.67 5.73 -1.82
CA LEU A 97 16.48 4.53 -1.93
C LEU A 97 17.13 4.28 -0.57
N LEU A 98 16.96 3.08 -0.02
CA LEU A 98 17.48 2.70 1.29
C LEU A 98 18.82 1.99 1.13
N THR A 99 19.70 2.14 2.12
CA THR A 99 20.90 1.31 2.22
C THR A 99 20.53 -0.17 2.33
N PRO A 100 21.42 -1.12 1.94
CA PRO A 100 21.14 -2.56 2.03
C PRO A 100 20.78 -3.07 3.43
N ASP A 101 21.21 -2.37 4.49
CA ASP A 101 20.87 -2.69 5.88
C ASP A 101 19.62 -1.94 6.40
N HIS A 102 19.00 -1.13 5.54
CA HIS A 102 17.84 -0.26 5.76
C HIS A 102 17.98 0.74 6.92
N LYS A 103 19.21 1.06 7.32
CA LYS A 103 19.43 2.01 8.43
C LYS A 103 19.43 3.46 7.99
N ASP A 104 19.79 3.72 6.73
CA ASP A 104 19.93 5.07 6.19
C ASP A 104 19.30 5.20 4.80
N ILE A 105 19.18 6.44 4.33
CA ILE A 105 18.74 6.80 2.98
C ILE A 105 19.99 6.99 2.12
N GLU A 106 20.11 6.21 1.05
CA GLU A 106 21.21 6.29 0.08
C GLU A 106 20.98 7.45 -0.90
N GLU A 107 19.78 7.53 -1.47
CA GLU A 107 19.38 8.58 -2.40
C GLU A 107 17.90 8.94 -2.19
N PHE A 108 17.52 10.15 -2.59
CA PHE A 108 16.11 10.55 -2.59
C PHE A 108 15.75 11.44 -3.77
N ASP A 109 14.50 11.33 -4.21
CA ASP A 109 13.89 12.10 -5.28
C ASP A 109 12.58 12.72 -4.81
N ILE A 110 12.44 14.04 -4.98
CA ILE A 110 11.23 14.79 -4.61
C ILE A 110 10.67 15.50 -5.84
N GLY A 111 9.37 15.37 -6.05
CA GLY A 111 8.70 16.13 -7.10
C GLY A 111 7.29 15.67 -7.39
N LEU A 112 6.85 15.95 -8.62
CA LEU A 112 5.56 15.50 -9.14
C LEU A 112 5.77 14.24 -9.98
N TRP A 113 5.13 13.15 -9.56
CA TRP A 113 5.22 11.83 -10.17
C TRP A 113 4.07 11.59 -11.14
N PHE A 114 4.36 10.95 -12.27
CA PHE A 114 3.42 10.55 -13.30
C PHE A 114 3.70 9.11 -13.70
N GLY A 115 3.32 8.18 -12.82
CA GLY A 115 3.83 6.82 -12.81
C GLY A 115 5.34 6.82 -12.56
N LYS A 116 6.09 6.11 -13.42
CA LYS A 116 7.56 6.00 -13.31
C LYS A 116 8.33 7.26 -13.77
N LYS A 117 7.64 8.36 -14.07
CA LYS A 117 8.24 9.62 -14.53
C LYS A 117 8.19 10.66 -13.41
N LEU A 118 9.27 11.42 -13.27
CA LEU A 118 9.42 12.45 -12.25
C LEU A 118 9.66 13.83 -12.87
N ALA A 119 8.83 14.80 -12.52
CA ALA A 119 9.16 16.22 -12.64
C ALA A 119 9.80 16.67 -11.31
N ARG A 120 11.14 16.62 -11.26
CA ARG A 120 11.92 16.88 -10.05
C ARG A 120 11.77 18.34 -9.63
N MET A 121 11.52 18.57 -8.33
CA MET A 121 11.49 19.93 -7.79
C MET A 121 12.92 20.43 -7.61
N CYS A 122 13.40 21.22 -8.57
CA CYS A 122 14.70 21.89 -8.52
C CYS A 122 14.60 23.24 -7.79
N ALA A 123 14.14 23.26 -6.54
CA ALA A 123 14.16 24.50 -5.76
C ALA A 123 15.48 24.63 -5.00
N LYS A 124 16.22 25.73 -5.22
CA LYS A 124 17.19 26.20 -4.22
C LYS A 124 16.37 26.72 -3.04
N VAL A 125 16.45 26.04 -1.90
CA VAL A 125 16.05 26.63 -0.63
C VAL A 125 17.03 27.78 -0.37
N LYS A 126 16.55 29.03 -0.45
CA LYS A 126 17.33 30.20 -0.04
C LYS A 126 17.29 30.34 1.47
#